data_AF-A0A8J9SZ00-F1
#
_entry.id   AF-A0A8J9SZ00-F1
#
_cell.length_a   1.000
_cell.length_b   1.000
_cell.length_c   1.000
_cell.angle_alpha   90.00
_cell.angle_beta   90.00
_cell.angle_gamma   90.00
#
_symmetry.space_group_name_H-M   'P 1'
#
loop_
_entity.id
_entity.type
_entity.pdbx_description
1 polymer ?
#
loop_
_entity_poly.entity_id
_entity_poly.type
_entity_poly.pdbx_seq_one_letter_code
_entity_poly.pdbx_strand_id
1 'polypeptide(L)'
;MGRLSRDKRDVFYRLAKEKGYRARSAFKLLQVDAEFDIFGARGAPASLGNTIEPLRVQRAVDLCAAPGSWSQVLSDKLYELNHATGDAGANSDQA
;
A
#
# COMPACT_ATOMS: atom_id res chain seq x y z
N MET A 1 -34.67 13.58 -16.92
CA MET A 1 -35.06 12.57 -15.91
C MET A 1 -33.80 11.92 -15.29
N GLY A 2 -33.30 12.52 -14.21
CA GLY A 2 -32.68 11.88 -13.04
C GLY A 2 -31.66 10.73 -13.15
N ARG A 3 -30.50 10.90 -13.81
CA ARG A 3 -29.31 10.12 -13.43
C ARG A 3 -28.59 10.80 -12.26
N LEU A 4 -29.15 10.68 -11.06
CA LEU A 4 -28.31 10.66 -9.84
C LEU A 4 -27.56 9.32 -9.85
N SER A 5 -26.77 9.10 -10.91
CA SER A 5 -26.28 7.78 -11.29
C SER A 5 -25.33 7.28 -10.23
N ARG A 6 -25.40 5.97 -9.98
CA ARG A 6 -24.58 5.15 -9.08
C ARG A 6 -23.22 5.73 -8.64
N ASP A 7 -22.47 6.33 -9.56
CA ASP A 7 -21.17 6.96 -9.33
C ASP A 7 -21.19 8.13 -8.33
N LYS A 8 -22.29 8.89 -8.22
CA LYS A 8 -22.44 9.93 -7.18
C LYS A 8 -22.58 9.35 -5.77
N ARG A 9 -23.07 8.11 -5.63
CA ARG A 9 -23.19 7.41 -4.33
C ARG A 9 -21.96 6.59 -4.00
N ASP A 10 -21.09 6.30 -4.97
CA ASP A 10 -19.88 5.54 -4.74
C ASP A 10 -18.79 6.43 -4.15
N VAL A 11 -18.71 6.43 -2.82
CA VAL A 11 -17.73 7.21 -2.05
C VAL A 11 -16.31 6.85 -2.48
N PHE A 12 -16.00 5.58 -2.70
CA PHE A 12 -14.65 5.13 -3.04
C PHE A 12 -14.26 5.44 -4.49
N TYR A 13 -15.22 5.52 -5.41
CA TYR A 13 -14.95 6.02 -6.75
C TYR A 13 -14.51 7.50 -6.72
N ARG A 14 -15.25 8.35 -5.99
CA ARG A 14 -14.90 9.77 -5.85
C ARG A 14 -13.57 9.95 -5.13
N LEU A 15 -13.39 9.25 -4.01
CA LEU A 15 -12.16 9.29 -3.24
C LEU A 15 -10.95 8.80 -4.07
N ALA A 16 -11.14 7.82 -4.96
CA ALA A 16 -10.08 7.40 -5.87
C ALA A 16 -9.65 8.54 -6.81
N LYS A 17 -10.61 9.28 -7.38
CA LYS A 17 -10.32 10.42 -8.25
C LYS A 17 -9.66 11.56 -7.50
N GLU A 18 -10.15 11.88 -6.30
CA GLU A 18 -9.58 12.91 -5.42
C GLU A 18 -8.14 12.57 -5.02
N LYS A 19 -7.84 11.29 -4.74
CA LYS A 19 -6.49 10.81 -4.40
C LYS A 19 -5.63 10.44 -5.61
N GLY A 20 -6.10 10.62 -6.84
CA GLY A 20 -5.33 10.28 -8.05
C GLY A 20 -5.15 8.78 -8.32
N TYR A 21 -5.93 7.90 -7.67
CA TYR A 21 -5.96 6.48 -8.00
C TYR A 21 -6.74 6.21 -9.29
N ARG A 22 -6.20 5.30 -10.11
CA ARG A 22 -6.82 4.89 -11.39
C ARG A 22 -8.17 4.19 -11.19
N ALA A 23 -8.34 3.47 -10.08
CA ALA A 23 -9.56 2.76 -9.73
C ALA A 23 -9.78 2.68 -8.21
N ARG A 24 -11.06 2.52 -7.82
CA ARG A 24 -11.48 2.37 -6.42
C ARG A 24 -10.97 1.10 -5.72
N SER A 25 -10.44 0.13 -6.47
CA SER A 25 -9.86 -1.10 -5.93
C SER A 25 -8.58 -0.84 -5.12
N ALA A 26 -7.89 0.30 -5.31
CA ALA A 26 -6.75 0.71 -4.47
C ALA A 26 -7.08 0.62 -2.97
N PHE A 27 -8.27 1.07 -2.58
CA PHE A 27 -8.69 1.06 -1.17
C PHE A 27 -8.82 -0.34 -0.57
N LYS A 28 -9.07 -1.37 -1.39
CA LYS A 28 -9.09 -2.74 -0.90
C LYS A 28 -7.71 -3.19 -0.44
N LEU A 29 -6.67 -2.92 -1.25
CA LEU A 29 -5.31 -3.29 -0.89
C LEU A 29 -4.82 -2.51 0.33
N LEU A 30 -5.13 -1.21 0.40
CA LEU A 30 -4.83 -0.38 1.58
C LEU A 30 -5.52 -0.89 2.85
N GLN A 31 -6.77 -1.35 2.76
CA GLN A 31 -7.49 -1.93 3.90
C GLN A 31 -6.90 -3.27 4.33
N VAL A 32 -6.57 -4.15 3.37
CA VAL A 32 -5.89 -5.43 3.65
C VAL A 32 -4.55 -5.19 4.35
N ASP A 33 -3.77 -4.22 3.89
CA ASP A 33 -2.51 -3.86 4.54
C ASP A 33 -2.71 -3.28 5.95
N ALA A 34 -3.72 -2.41 6.14
CA ALA A 34 -4.03 -1.87 7.45
C ALA A 34 -4.41 -2.95 8.48
N GLU A 35 -5.15 -3.98 8.04
CA GLU A 35 -5.55 -5.10 8.89
C GLU A 35 -4.36 -6.04 9.16
N PHE A 36 -3.69 -6.52 8.10
CA PHE A 36 -2.77 -7.65 8.18
C PHE A 36 -1.28 -7.30 8.14
N ASP A 37 -0.91 -6.01 8.00
CA ASP A 37 0.48 -5.55 7.84
C ASP A 37 1.22 -6.28 6.70
N ILE A 38 0.57 -6.49 5.55
CA ILE A 38 1.14 -7.35 4.49
C ILE A 38 2.44 -6.81 3.91
N PHE A 39 2.70 -5.50 4.01
CA PHE A 39 3.97 -4.89 3.61
C PHE A 39 5.04 -4.88 4.70
N GLY A 40 4.67 -5.16 5.96
CA GLY A 40 5.59 -5.25 7.09
C GLY A 40 5.99 -3.90 7.67
N ALA A 41 5.14 -2.88 7.55
CA ALA A 41 5.44 -1.53 7.99
C ALA A 41 5.54 -1.42 9.51
N ARG A 42 4.73 -2.21 10.24
CA ARG A 42 4.67 -2.19 11.70
C ARG A 42 5.68 -3.12 12.34
N GLY A 43 6.48 -3.83 11.54
CA GLY A 43 7.46 -4.80 12.02
C GLY A 43 6.82 -5.98 12.74
N ALA A 44 5.55 -6.27 12.47
CA ALA A 44 4.90 -7.44 13.06
C ALA A 44 5.67 -8.70 12.59
N PRO A 45 5.96 -9.65 13.50
CA PRO A 45 6.54 -10.92 13.10
C PRO A 45 5.57 -11.54 12.10
N ALA A 46 6.06 -11.85 10.90
CA ALA A 46 5.24 -12.52 9.93
C ALA A 46 4.75 -13.82 10.55
N SER A 47 3.42 -13.99 10.58
CA SER A 47 2.77 -15.25 10.96
C SER A 47 3.22 -16.45 10.11
N LEU A 48 4.09 -16.23 9.12
CA LEU A 48 4.55 -17.20 8.13
C LEU A 48 6.03 -17.57 8.26
N GLY A 49 6.73 -17.20 9.36
CA GLY A 49 8.16 -17.47 9.52
C GLY A 49 8.63 -17.69 10.96
N ASN A 50 9.76 -18.37 11.09
CA ASN A 50 10.47 -18.66 12.35
C ASN A 50 11.60 -17.66 12.65
N THR A 51 11.59 -16.49 12.00
CA THR A 51 12.65 -15.49 12.06
C THR A 51 12.28 -14.34 13.00
N ILE A 52 13.31 -13.80 13.67
CA ILE A 52 13.22 -12.76 14.70
C ILE A 52 13.15 -11.35 14.05
N GLU A 53 13.52 -11.24 12.78
CA GLU A 53 13.51 -9.98 12.05
C GLU A 53 12.13 -9.66 11.46
N PRO A 54 11.71 -8.39 11.48
CA PRO A 54 10.44 -7.95 10.89
C PRO A 54 10.43 -8.26 9.39
N LEU A 55 9.41 -9.01 8.94
CA LEU A 55 9.26 -9.33 7.52
C LEU A 55 8.95 -8.05 6.76
N ARG A 56 9.79 -7.70 5.79
CA ARG A 56 9.60 -6.51 4.95
C ARG A 56 9.54 -6.88 3.48
N VAL A 57 8.48 -6.46 2.79
CA VAL A 57 8.31 -6.76 1.37
C VAL A 57 9.31 -5.95 0.54
N GLN A 58 10.19 -6.65 -0.18
CA GLN A 58 11.18 -6.03 -1.08
C GLN A 58 10.72 -6.00 -2.54
N ARG A 59 9.87 -6.97 -2.92
CA ARG A 59 9.45 -7.21 -4.31
C ARG A 59 8.00 -7.65 -4.31
N ALA A 60 7.25 -7.17 -5.29
CA ALA A 60 5.85 -7.54 -5.50
C ALA A 60 5.59 -7.79 -6.99
N VAL A 61 4.63 -8.65 -7.28
CA VAL A 61 4.12 -8.90 -8.63
C VAL A 61 2.62 -8.68 -8.62
N ASP A 62 2.13 -7.72 -9.40
CA ASP A 62 0.72 -7.40 -9.57
C ASP A 62 0.19 -8.11 -10.83
N LEU A 63 -0.47 -9.25 -10.65
CA LEU A 63 -1.03 -10.03 -11.76
C LEU A 63 -2.39 -9.49 -12.16
N CYS A 64 -2.64 -9.39 -13.47
CA CYS A 64 -3.85 -8.76 -14.02
C CYS A 64 -4.01 -7.30 -13.58
N ALA A 65 -2.89 -6.58 -13.48
CA ALA A 65 -2.82 -5.25 -12.85
C ALA A 65 -3.73 -4.19 -13.48
N ALA A 66 -4.05 -4.28 -14.78
CA ALA A 66 -4.81 -3.24 -15.48
C ALA A 66 -6.11 -2.87 -14.72
N PRO A 67 -6.37 -1.58 -14.41
CA PRO A 67 -5.68 -0.38 -14.91
C PRO A 67 -4.43 0.07 -14.12
N GLY A 68 -4.07 -0.62 -13.03
CA GLY A 68 -2.82 -0.41 -12.28
C GLY A 68 -3.00 0.25 -10.92
N SER A 69 -4.21 0.26 -10.35
CA SER A 69 -4.47 0.93 -9.06
C SER A 69 -3.78 0.24 -7.88
N TRP A 70 -3.57 -1.08 -7.93
CA TRP A 70 -2.81 -1.81 -6.92
C TRP A 70 -1.31 -1.55 -7.09
N SER A 71 -0.81 -1.57 -8.32
CA SER A 71 0.55 -1.11 -8.65
C SER A 71 0.86 0.31 -8.15
N GLN A 72 -0.10 1.26 -8.20
CA GLN A 72 0.08 2.59 -7.58
C GLN A 72 0.30 2.47 -6.06
N VAL A 73 -0.58 1.74 -5.37
CA VAL A 73 -0.45 1.51 -3.92
C VAL A 73 0.87 0.82 -3.57
N LEU A 74 1.28 -0.18 -4.35
CA LEU A 74 2.56 -0.87 -4.16
C LEU A 74 3.75 0.08 -4.33
N SER A 75 3.73 0.93 -5.36
CA SER A 75 4.77 1.93 -5.59
C SER A 75 4.90 2.87 -4.40
N ASP A 76 3.78 3.42 -3.93
CA ASP A 76 3.78 4.36 -2.79
C ASP A 76 4.32 3.68 -1.53
N LYS A 77 3.75 2.52 -1.16
CA LYS A 77 4.08 1.82 0.09
C LYS A 77 5.51 1.30 0.13
N LEU A 78 5.97 0.63 -0.92
CA LEU A 78 7.32 0.06 -0.93
C LEU A 78 8.39 1.15 -1.01
N TYR A 79 8.11 2.25 -1.72
CA TYR A 79 9.01 3.40 -1.77
C TYR A 79 9.12 4.09 -0.41
N GLU A 80 7.98 4.44 0.23
CA GLU A 80 7.95 5.03 1.57
C GLU A 80 8.73 4.20 2.58
N LEU A 81 8.48 2.88 2.61
CA LEU A 81 9.17 1.99 3.53
C LEU A 81 10.69 1.98 3.29
N ASN A 82 11.13 1.99 2.02
CA ASN A 82 12.56 1.92 1.69
C ASN A 82 13.31 3.18 2.12
N HIS A 83 12.66 4.34 2.02
CA HIS A 83 13.25 5.61 2.40
C HIS A 83 13.22 5.83 3.91
N ALA A 84 12.18 5.37 4.60
CA ALA A 84 12.13 5.43 6.07
C ALA A 84 13.31 4.68 6.74
N THR A 85 13.82 3.62 6.10
CA THR A 85 14.98 2.88 6.61
C THR A 85 16.33 3.46 6.22
N GLY A 86 16.43 4.18 5.10
CA GLY A 86 17.69 4.78 4.65
C GLY A 86 18.17 5.90 5.58
N ASP A 87 17.24 6.70 6.10
CA ASP A 87 17.56 7.78 7.03
C ASP A 87 17.95 7.29 8.43
N ALA A 88 17.46 6.12 8.86
CA ALA A 88 17.81 5.55 10.16
C ALA A 88 19.25 5.01 10.21
N GLY A 89 19.78 4.53 9.08
CA GLY A 89 21.15 3.98 8.99
C GLY A 89 22.24 5.03 8.76
N ALA A 90 21.90 6.24 8.28
CA ALA A 90 22.88 7.28 8.00
C ALA A 90 23.41 8.01 9.26
N ASN A 91 22.77 7.81 10.42
CA ASN A 91 23.11 8.49 11.67
C ASN A 91 23.89 7.62 12.68
N SER A 92 24.19 6.36 12.35
CA SER A 92 24.94 5.46 13.24
C SER A 92 26.46 5.51 13.08
N ASP A 93 26.97 6.15 12.01
CA ASP A 93 28.40 6.20 11.70
C ASP A 93 29.07 7.50 12.20
N GLN A 94 28.37 8.29 13.02
CA GLN A 94 28.91 9.45 13.73
C GLN A 94 28.90 9.20 15.25
N ALA A 95 29.72 8.26 15.71
CA ALA A 95 30.11 8.12 17.12
C ALA A 95 31.51 7.51 17.23
#